data_AF-A0A7X9GVE8-F1
#
_entry.id   AF-A0A7X9GVE8-F1
#
_cell.length_a   1.000
_cell.length_b   1.000
_cell.length_c   1.000
_cell.angle_alpha   90.00
_cell.angle_beta   90.00
_cell.angle_gamma   90.00
#
_symmetry.space_group_name_H-M   'P 1'
#
loop_
_entity.id
_entity.type
_entity.pdbx_description
1 polymer ?
#
loop_
_entity_poly.entity_id
_entity_poly.type
_entity_poly.pdbx_seq_one_letter_code
_entity_poly.pdbx_strand_id
1 'polypeptide(L)'
;MAAVEPDPPEDEGDFVLPRALEQVVQGLYRRVIEKSEVQLARPVDIAPSEYANATLHLRVATMAESALKDIRALINAYAHAVAEPRPSLQGVAAAQGVTPSNLRRRYKPVHVAAVRELLAERPVVDVVQFAFPSVTDEQLVGLSGALDNDLALRGRIRVAEYDYSVKIFTGVVGAERAQELAESNTSALVKEWYGASGVAARDINNRPLSMLQGPSLEGATAELGPEYTAYLTRELDAFGVFRRGLN
;
A
#
# COMPACT_ATOMS: atom_id res chain seq x y z
N MET A 1 -17.88 -5.56 -52.42
CA MET A 1 -18.23 -5.92 -51.03
C MET A 1 -17.84 -4.75 -50.16
N ALA A 2 -18.81 -3.93 -49.75
CA ALA A 2 -18.56 -2.86 -48.80
C ALA A 2 -18.29 -3.51 -47.43
N ALA A 3 -17.18 -3.15 -46.80
CA ALA A 3 -16.90 -3.55 -45.42
C ALA A 3 -17.97 -2.90 -44.54
N VAL A 4 -18.77 -3.74 -43.88
CA VAL A 4 -19.66 -3.30 -42.80
C VAL A 4 -18.74 -2.91 -41.65
N GLU A 5 -18.60 -1.61 -41.40
CA GLU A 5 -18.00 -1.13 -40.16
C GLU A 5 -18.85 -1.69 -39.00
N PRO A 6 -18.23 -2.36 -38.02
CA PRO A 6 -18.98 -2.83 -36.86
C PRO A 6 -19.54 -1.61 -36.14
N ASP A 7 -20.84 -1.67 -35.80
CA ASP A 7 -21.48 -0.66 -34.97
C ASP A 7 -20.63 -0.40 -33.72
N PRO A 8 -20.48 0.86 -33.28
CA PRO A 8 -19.87 1.16 -32.00
C PRO A 8 -20.65 0.40 -30.92
N PRO A 9 -19.97 -0.21 -29.92
CA PRO A 9 -20.67 -0.93 -28.87
C PRO A 9 -21.71 0.00 -28.23
N GLU A 10 -22.95 -0.48 -28.20
CA GLU A 10 -24.07 0.18 -27.52
C GLU A 10 -23.64 0.56 -26.10
N ASP A 11 -24.00 1.78 -25.71
CA ASP A 11 -23.69 2.47 -24.44
C ASP A 11 -23.61 1.51 -23.24
N GLU A 12 -22.43 0.90 -23.06
CA GLU A 12 -22.11 0.04 -21.92
C GLU A 12 -22.04 0.98 -20.72
N GLY A 13 -23.14 1.07 -19.96
CA GLY A 13 -23.29 2.03 -18.86
C GLY A 13 -21.98 2.31 -18.12
N ASP A 14 -21.60 3.59 -18.11
CA ASP A 14 -20.27 4.05 -17.74
C ASP A 14 -19.71 3.29 -16.54
N PHE A 15 -18.63 2.55 -16.76
CA PHE A 15 -17.88 1.93 -15.67
C PHE A 15 -17.28 3.03 -14.79
N VAL A 16 -17.98 3.37 -13.70
CA VAL A 16 -17.53 4.39 -12.75
C VAL A 16 -16.84 3.73 -11.56
N LEU A 17 -15.63 4.20 -11.26
CA LEU A 17 -14.94 3.86 -10.01
C LEU A 17 -15.60 4.61 -8.85
N PRO A 18 -15.93 3.94 -7.73
CA PRO A 18 -16.33 4.62 -6.52
C PRO A 18 -15.25 5.61 -6.09
N ARG A 19 -15.68 6.76 -5.57
CA ARG A 19 -14.80 7.86 -5.17
C ARG A 19 -13.61 7.39 -4.33
N ALA A 20 -13.82 6.43 -3.43
CA ALA A 20 -12.76 5.91 -2.59
C ALA A 20 -11.65 5.21 -3.39
N LEU A 21 -12.02 4.38 -4.37
CA LEU A 21 -11.08 3.69 -5.24
C LEU A 21 -10.40 4.66 -6.20
N GLU A 22 -11.16 5.59 -6.77
CA GLU A 22 -10.62 6.64 -7.64
C GLU A 22 -9.55 7.46 -6.92
N GLN A 23 -9.82 7.90 -5.69
CA GLN A 23 -8.87 8.66 -4.88
C GLN A 23 -7.57 7.89 -4.64
N VAL A 24 -7.66 6.61 -4.26
CA VAL A 24 -6.48 5.76 -4.05
C VAL A 24 -5.68 5.62 -5.35
N VAL A 25 -6.36 5.38 -6.48
CA VAL A 25 -5.71 5.26 -7.80
C VAL A 25 -5.01 6.56 -8.20
N GLN A 26 -5.68 7.71 -8.09
CA GLN A 26 -5.09 9.02 -8.40
C GLN A 26 -3.92 9.34 -7.47
N GLY A 27 -4.04 9.03 -6.18
CA GLY A 27 -2.97 9.20 -5.20
C GLY A 27 -1.74 8.36 -5.52
N LEU A 28 -1.93 7.10 -5.95
CA LEU A 28 -0.83 6.24 -6.38
C LEU A 28 -0.16 6.77 -7.66
N TYR A 29 -0.93 7.24 -8.65
CA TYR A 29 -0.35 7.87 -9.85
C TYR A 29 0.49 9.09 -9.50
N ARG A 30 -0.04 9.99 -8.66
CA ARG A 30 0.68 11.19 -8.21
C ARG A 30 1.98 10.81 -7.50
N ARG A 31 1.90 9.85 -6.58
CA ARG A 31 3.07 9.35 -5.84
C ARG A 31 4.13 8.75 -6.77
N VAL A 32 3.73 8.03 -7.82
CA VAL A 32 4.68 7.51 -8.82
C VAL A 32 5.42 8.66 -9.49
N ILE A 33 4.72 9.71 -9.92
CA ILE A 33 5.31 10.89 -10.57
C ILE A 33 6.27 11.59 -9.59
N GLU A 34 5.76 12.03 -8.44
CA GLU A 34 6.52 12.80 -7.45
C GLU A 34 7.76 12.05 -6.95
N LYS A 35 7.61 10.75 -6.62
CA LYS A 35 8.76 9.96 -6.16
C LYS A 35 9.75 9.71 -7.28
N SER A 36 9.32 9.55 -8.52
CA SER A 36 10.24 9.38 -9.65
C SER A 36 11.08 10.64 -9.85
N GLU A 37 10.45 11.81 -9.82
CA GLU A 37 11.14 13.11 -9.90
C GLU A 37 12.14 13.29 -8.76
N VAL A 38 11.74 13.03 -7.52
CA VAL A 38 12.62 13.13 -6.34
C VAL A 38 13.80 12.17 -6.43
N GLN A 39 13.61 10.94 -6.90
CA GLN A 39 14.73 9.99 -7.04
C GLN A 39 15.68 10.41 -8.17
N LEU A 40 15.15 10.86 -9.31
CA LEU A 40 15.97 11.30 -10.44
C LEU A 40 16.76 12.59 -10.13
N ALA A 41 16.24 13.46 -9.26
CA ALA A 41 16.91 14.68 -8.83
C ALA A 41 17.98 14.46 -7.75
N ARG A 42 18.12 13.25 -7.18
CA ARG A 42 19.12 13.00 -6.13
C ARG A 42 20.53 13.08 -6.71
N PRO A 43 21.43 13.89 -6.11
CA PRO A 43 22.82 13.89 -6.50
C PRO A 43 23.42 12.51 -6.25
N VAL A 44 24.11 11.98 -7.27
CA VAL A 44 24.87 10.73 -7.15
C VAL A 44 26.24 11.11 -6.59
N ASP A 45 26.47 10.83 -5.30
CA ASP A 45 27.72 11.15 -4.56
C ASP A 45 28.97 10.37 -5.05
N ILE A 46 28.83 9.55 -6.08
CA ILE A 46 29.92 8.83 -6.73
C ILE A 46 30.15 9.51 -8.07
N ALA A 47 31.42 9.75 -8.45
CA ALA A 47 31.76 10.21 -9.80
C ALA A 47 30.87 9.48 -10.82
N PRO A 48 30.06 10.20 -11.62
CA PRO A 48 28.95 9.58 -12.34
C PRO A 48 29.49 8.55 -13.33
N SER A 49 29.50 7.29 -12.91
CA SER A 49 29.70 6.16 -13.79
C SER A 49 28.37 5.85 -14.45
N GLU A 50 28.41 5.43 -15.71
CA GLU A 50 27.21 4.99 -16.45
C GLU A 50 26.43 3.91 -15.67
N TYR A 51 27.14 3.10 -14.87
CA TYR A 51 26.57 2.09 -13.98
C TYR A 51 25.70 2.68 -12.84
N ALA A 52 26.13 3.77 -12.22
CA ALA A 52 25.36 4.43 -11.16
C ALA A 52 24.06 5.06 -11.72
N ASN A 53 24.14 5.62 -12.93
CA ASN A 53 22.97 6.17 -13.62
C ASN A 53 21.97 5.08 -14.04
N ALA A 54 22.44 3.99 -14.65
CA ALA A 54 21.58 2.86 -15.02
C ALA A 54 20.87 2.24 -13.82
N THR A 55 21.56 2.12 -12.68
CA THR A 55 20.98 1.58 -11.43
C THR A 55 19.89 2.50 -10.88
N LEU A 56 20.07 3.82 -10.96
CA LEU A 56 19.05 4.80 -10.55
C LEU A 56 17.78 4.65 -11.40
N HIS A 57 17.93 4.62 -12.73
CA HIS A 57 16.80 4.44 -13.64
C HIS A 57 16.08 3.11 -13.42
N LEU A 58 16.82 2.02 -13.21
CA LEU A 58 16.23 0.71 -12.90
C LEU A 58 15.41 0.77 -11.62
N ARG A 59 15.93 1.40 -10.56
CA ARG A 59 15.21 1.57 -9.30
C ARG A 59 13.91 2.35 -9.46
N VAL A 60 13.93 3.45 -10.22
CA VAL A 60 12.73 4.26 -10.50
C VAL A 60 11.71 3.43 -11.29
N ALA A 61 12.16 2.71 -12.32
CA ALA A 61 11.30 1.82 -13.10
C ALA A 61 10.64 0.73 -12.26
N THR A 62 11.39 0.04 -11.40
CA THR A 62 10.86 -0.99 -10.50
C THR A 62 9.83 -0.45 -9.51
N MET A 63 10.07 0.74 -8.95
CA MET A 63 9.12 1.41 -8.05
C MET A 63 7.83 1.76 -8.79
N ALA A 64 7.93 2.38 -9.96
CA ALA A 64 6.77 2.73 -10.78
C ALA A 64 5.98 1.48 -11.20
N GLU A 65 6.67 0.42 -11.62
CA GLU A 65 6.04 -0.86 -11.99
C GLU A 65 5.23 -1.46 -10.84
N SER A 66 5.76 -1.41 -9.61
CA SER A 66 5.08 -1.95 -8.42
C SER A 66 3.76 -1.23 -8.16
N ALA A 67 3.76 0.11 -8.19
CA ALA A 67 2.54 0.90 -8.00
C ALA A 67 1.54 0.71 -9.15
N LEU A 68 2.00 0.66 -10.40
CA LEU A 68 1.15 0.40 -11.56
C LEU A 68 0.55 -1.01 -11.54
N LYS A 69 1.25 -1.99 -10.95
CA LYS A 69 0.72 -3.33 -10.72
C LYS A 69 -0.40 -3.30 -9.68
N ASP A 70 -0.23 -2.58 -8.58
CA ASP A 70 -1.26 -2.44 -7.55
C ASP A 70 -2.51 -1.71 -8.06
N ILE A 71 -2.34 -0.62 -8.82
CA ILE A 71 -3.45 0.08 -9.50
C ILE A 71 -4.23 -0.89 -10.39
N ARG A 72 -3.54 -1.66 -11.24
CA ARG A 72 -4.19 -2.65 -12.11
C ARG A 72 -4.89 -3.73 -11.31
N ALA A 73 -4.29 -4.22 -10.23
CA ALA A 73 -4.89 -5.24 -9.38
C ALA A 73 -6.17 -4.73 -8.71
N LEU A 74 -6.16 -3.49 -8.21
CA LEU A 74 -7.30 -2.83 -7.58
C LEU A 74 -8.46 -2.66 -8.57
N ILE A 75 -8.20 -2.06 -9.73
CA ILE A 75 -9.24 -1.81 -10.74
C ILE A 75 -9.82 -3.14 -11.25
N ASN A 76 -8.97 -4.14 -11.53
CA ASN A 76 -9.45 -5.44 -12.00
C ASN A 76 -10.26 -6.20 -10.93
N ALA A 77 -9.84 -6.14 -9.66
CA ALA A 77 -10.58 -6.76 -8.57
C ALA A 77 -11.94 -6.10 -8.38
N TYR A 78 -12.02 -4.76 -8.46
CA TYR A 78 -13.29 -4.05 -8.40
C TYR A 78 -14.20 -4.41 -9.58
N ALA A 79 -13.72 -4.18 -10.80
CA ALA A 79 -14.48 -4.41 -12.03
C ALA A 79 -15.04 -5.83 -12.14
N HIS A 80 -14.23 -6.85 -11.81
CA HIS A 80 -14.64 -8.23 -12.05
C HIS A 80 -15.39 -8.87 -10.86
N ALA A 81 -15.17 -8.43 -9.62
CA ALA A 81 -15.64 -9.15 -8.43
C ALA A 81 -16.44 -8.32 -7.42
N VAL A 82 -16.51 -6.99 -7.57
CA VAL A 82 -17.17 -6.11 -6.59
C VAL A 82 -18.21 -5.18 -7.22
N ALA A 83 -17.96 -4.64 -8.42
CA ALA A 83 -18.87 -3.72 -9.10
C ALA A 83 -20.25 -4.36 -9.35
N GLU A 84 -21.30 -3.56 -9.21
CA GLU A 84 -22.68 -3.90 -9.54
C GLU A 84 -23.40 -2.66 -10.12
N PRO A 85 -23.80 -2.65 -11.42
CA PRO A 85 -23.58 -3.71 -12.40
C PRO A 85 -22.09 -3.88 -12.73
N ARG A 86 -21.71 -5.11 -13.13
CA ARG A 86 -20.33 -5.36 -13.58
C ARG A 86 -20.10 -4.79 -14.98
N PRO A 87 -18.96 -4.13 -15.22
CA PRO A 87 -18.57 -3.73 -16.57
C PRO A 87 -18.30 -4.94 -17.46
N SER A 88 -18.33 -4.70 -18.77
CA SER A 88 -17.93 -5.67 -19.78
C SER A 88 -16.49 -6.15 -19.54
N LEU A 89 -16.33 -7.44 -19.25
CA LEU A 89 -14.99 -8.03 -19.08
C LEU A 89 -14.14 -7.87 -20.35
N GLN A 90 -14.78 -7.88 -21.52
CA GLN A 90 -14.14 -7.66 -22.80
C GLN A 90 -13.67 -6.22 -22.95
N GLY A 91 -14.52 -5.24 -22.59
CA GLY A 91 -14.16 -3.82 -22.57
C GLY A 91 -12.97 -3.53 -21.64
N VAL A 92 -13.01 -4.05 -20.41
CA VAL A 92 -11.92 -3.87 -19.42
C VAL A 92 -10.61 -4.53 -19.89
N ALA A 93 -10.69 -5.69 -20.57
CA ALA A 93 -9.52 -6.35 -21.13
C ALA A 93 -8.93 -5.60 -22.33
N ALA A 94 -9.79 -5.09 -23.22
CA ALA A 94 -9.41 -4.29 -24.38
C ALA A 94 -8.70 -3.00 -23.96
N ALA A 95 -9.23 -2.29 -22.95
CA ALA A 95 -8.61 -1.08 -22.39
C ALA A 95 -7.19 -1.32 -21.83
N GLN A 96 -6.87 -2.56 -21.49
CA GLN A 96 -5.58 -2.98 -20.96
C GLN A 96 -4.68 -3.69 -21.99
N GLY A 97 -5.12 -3.80 -23.25
CA GLY A 97 -4.40 -4.51 -24.31
C GLY A 97 -4.19 -6.00 -24.01
N VAL A 98 -5.15 -6.67 -23.35
CA VAL A 98 -5.04 -8.10 -23.01
C VAL A 98 -6.30 -8.90 -23.32
N THR A 99 -6.17 -10.22 -23.27
CA THR A 99 -7.31 -11.14 -23.34
C THR A 99 -8.07 -11.20 -22.00
N PRO A 100 -9.39 -11.48 -22.01
CA PRO A 100 -10.17 -11.70 -20.79
C PRO A 100 -9.58 -12.77 -19.86
N SER A 101 -8.99 -13.83 -20.43
CA SER A 101 -8.33 -14.90 -19.67
C SER A 101 -7.11 -14.38 -18.88
N ASN A 102 -6.33 -13.47 -19.46
CA ASN A 102 -5.17 -12.88 -18.80
C ASN A 102 -5.55 -11.90 -17.69
N LEU A 103 -6.73 -11.28 -17.76
CA LEU A 103 -7.21 -10.34 -16.74
C LEU A 103 -7.38 -11.02 -15.36
N ARG A 104 -7.90 -12.25 -15.33
CA ARG A 104 -8.08 -13.02 -14.09
C ARG A 104 -6.77 -13.36 -13.37
N ARG A 105 -5.63 -13.28 -14.07
CA ARG A 105 -4.29 -13.47 -13.48
C ARG A 105 -3.71 -12.20 -12.87
N ARG A 106 -4.32 -11.04 -13.12
CA ARG A 106 -3.83 -9.72 -12.66
C ARG A 106 -4.27 -9.36 -11.26
N TYR A 107 -5.16 -10.14 -10.66
CA TYR A 107 -5.55 -9.97 -9.27
C TYR A 107 -5.77 -11.32 -8.58
N LYS A 108 -5.80 -11.31 -7.25
CA LYS A 108 -5.95 -12.49 -6.38
C LYS A 108 -7.12 -12.26 -5.42
N PRO A 109 -7.65 -13.30 -4.74
CA PRO A 109 -8.72 -13.14 -3.75
C PRO A 109 -8.43 -12.10 -2.67
N VAL A 110 -7.16 -12.02 -2.22
CA VAL A 110 -6.65 -10.98 -1.31
C VAL A 110 -6.95 -9.55 -1.80
N HIS A 111 -6.85 -9.28 -3.10
CA HIS A 111 -7.16 -7.95 -3.66
C HIS A 111 -8.66 -7.67 -3.66
N VAL A 112 -9.52 -8.68 -3.89
CA VAL A 112 -10.98 -8.51 -3.85
C VAL A 112 -11.44 -8.14 -2.44
N ALA A 113 -10.89 -8.83 -1.43
CA ALA A 113 -11.18 -8.52 -0.04
C ALA A 113 -10.72 -7.11 0.34
N ALA A 114 -9.51 -6.70 -0.05
CA ALA A 114 -9.02 -5.34 0.20
C ALA A 114 -9.83 -4.25 -0.52
N VAL A 115 -10.34 -4.52 -1.73
CA VAL A 115 -11.27 -3.60 -2.40
C VAL A 115 -12.57 -3.45 -1.61
N ARG A 116 -13.10 -4.54 -1.01
CA ARG A 116 -14.29 -4.46 -0.16
C ARG A 116 -14.02 -3.68 1.13
N GLU A 117 -12.84 -3.84 1.73
CA GLU A 117 -12.40 -3.02 2.85
C GLU A 117 -12.39 -1.54 2.48
N LEU A 118 -11.76 -1.17 1.35
CA LEU A 118 -11.70 0.23 0.88
C LEU A 118 -13.08 0.87 0.66
N LEU A 119 -14.13 0.08 0.44
CA LEU A 119 -15.51 0.55 0.29
C LEU A 119 -16.30 0.55 1.60
N ALA A 120 -15.75 -0.02 2.67
CA ALA A 120 -16.35 0.02 4.00
C ALA A 120 -16.15 1.40 4.64
N GLU A 121 -17.03 1.77 5.57
CA GLU A 121 -16.96 3.05 6.29
C GLU A 121 -15.66 3.19 7.10
N ARG A 122 -15.17 2.07 7.63
CA ARG A 122 -14.01 2.03 8.53
C ARG A 122 -13.08 0.86 8.17
N PRO A 123 -12.32 0.95 7.06
CA PRO A 123 -11.48 -0.13 6.55
C PRO A 123 -10.44 -0.60 7.55
N VAL A 124 -10.05 -1.87 7.45
CA VAL A 124 -8.83 -2.39 8.07
C VAL A 124 -7.64 -2.03 7.18
N VAL A 125 -6.85 -1.05 7.60
CA VAL A 125 -5.72 -0.48 6.84
C VAL A 125 -4.67 -1.55 6.53
N ASP A 126 -4.37 -2.43 7.47
CA ASP A 126 -3.38 -3.51 7.27
C ASP A 126 -3.80 -4.50 6.17
N VAL A 127 -5.11 -4.78 6.04
CA VAL A 127 -5.63 -5.63 4.96
C VAL A 127 -5.41 -4.97 3.60
N VAL A 128 -5.69 -3.67 3.51
CA VAL A 128 -5.48 -2.89 2.28
C VAL A 128 -4.00 -2.83 1.92
N GLN A 129 -3.13 -2.47 2.86
CA GLN A 129 -1.69 -2.33 2.64
C GLN A 129 -1.02 -3.67 2.33
N PHE A 130 -1.52 -4.78 2.89
CA PHE A 130 -1.03 -6.11 2.56
C PHE A 130 -1.38 -6.52 1.12
N ALA A 131 -2.59 -6.20 0.66
CA ALA A 131 -3.03 -6.51 -0.68
C ALA A 131 -2.41 -5.57 -1.75
N PHE A 132 -2.19 -4.31 -1.39
CA PHE A 132 -1.65 -3.27 -2.26
C PHE A 132 -0.45 -2.58 -1.59
N PRO A 133 0.76 -3.18 -1.65
CA PRO A 133 1.93 -2.69 -0.94
C PRO A 133 2.35 -1.25 -1.25
N SER A 134 1.94 -0.71 -2.39
CA SER A 134 2.23 0.67 -2.79
C SER A 134 1.31 1.69 -2.12
N VAL A 135 0.17 1.26 -1.56
CA VAL A 135 -0.78 2.11 -0.84
C VAL A 135 -0.22 2.43 0.53
N THR A 136 -0.21 3.71 0.88
CA THR A 136 0.17 4.17 2.22
C THR A 136 -0.97 4.94 2.88
N ASP A 137 -0.82 5.25 4.17
CA ASP A 137 -1.80 6.02 4.94
C ASP A 137 -2.22 7.30 4.21
N GLU A 138 -1.27 7.98 3.53
CA GLU A 138 -1.49 9.17 2.72
C GLU A 138 -2.55 8.98 1.62
N GLN A 139 -2.58 7.82 0.95
CA GLN A 139 -3.59 7.53 -0.08
C GLN A 139 -4.97 7.23 0.52
N LEU A 140 -5.05 6.98 1.82
CA LEU A 140 -6.28 6.64 2.53
C LEU A 140 -6.90 7.84 3.27
N VAL A 141 -6.16 8.91 3.49
CA VAL A 141 -6.67 10.13 4.14
C VAL A 141 -7.82 10.73 3.33
N GLY A 142 -8.89 11.13 4.01
CA GLY A 142 -10.06 11.79 3.42
C GLY A 142 -11.08 10.85 2.78
N LEU A 143 -10.87 9.53 2.86
CA LEU A 143 -11.88 8.55 2.41
C LEU A 143 -13.11 8.56 3.34
N SER A 144 -12.91 8.66 4.65
CA SER A 144 -13.97 8.86 5.64
C SER A 144 -13.41 9.48 6.92
N GLY A 145 -14.25 10.18 7.69
CA GLY A 145 -13.82 10.76 8.97
C GLY A 145 -13.47 9.71 10.03
N ALA A 146 -14.11 8.54 9.98
CA ALA A 146 -13.76 7.42 10.85
C ALA A 146 -12.37 6.86 10.53
N LEU A 147 -12.04 6.73 9.23
CA LEU A 147 -10.72 6.31 8.80
C LEU A 147 -9.64 7.34 9.14
N ASP A 148 -9.92 8.63 8.98
CA ASP A 148 -8.95 9.68 9.33
C ASP A 148 -8.56 9.64 10.81
N ASN A 149 -9.53 9.37 11.69
CA ASN A 149 -9.26 9.14 13.12
C ASN A 149 -8.40 7.90 13.35
N ASP A 150 -8.71 6.79 12.66
CA ASP A 150 -7.92 5.55 12.74
C ASP A 150 -6.47 5.77 12.26
N LEU A 151 -6.27 6.52 11.15
CA LEU A 151 -4.95 6.86 10.62
C LEU A 151 -4.16 7.76 11.59
N ALA A 152 -4.83 8.68 12.29
CA ALA A 152 -4.20 9.50 13.32
C ALA A 152 -3.73 8.66 14.53
N LEU A 153 -4.57 7.74 15.02
CA LEU A 153 -4.20 6.80 16.08
C LEU A 153 -3.01 5.94 15.65
N ARG A 154 -3.08 5.40 14.43
CA ARG A 154 -2.02 4.59 13.82
C ARG A 154 -0.69 5.33 13.75
N GLY A 155 -0.67 6.58 13.28
CA GLY A 155 0.55 7.40 13.25
C GLY A 155 1.19 7.57 14.63
N ARG A 156 0.38 7.82 15.66
CA ARG A 156 0.85 7.94 17.05
C ARG A 156 1.43 6.64 17.60
N ILE A 157 0.79 5.51 17.31
CA ILE A 157 1.28 4.18 17.70
C ILE A 157 2.67 3.93 17.13
N ARG A 158 2.89 4.23 15.85
CA ARG A 158 4.20 4.00 15.23
C ARG A 158 5.30 4.86 15.86
N VAL A 159 5.03 6.14 16.11
CA VAL A 159 5.98 7.03 16.80
C VAL A 159 6.30 6.50 18.20
N ALA A 160 5.27 6.13 18.97
CA ALA A 160 5.46 5.59 20.31
C ALA A 160 6.24 4.26 20.29
N GLU A 161 5.99 3.38 19.33
CA GLU A 161 6.74 2.12 19.18
C GLU A 161 8.22 2.39 18.91
N TYR A 162 8.53 3.35 18.04
CA TYR A 162 9.91 3.74 17.77
C TYR A 162 10.60 4.30 19.02
N ASP A 163 9.96 5.25 19.72
CA ASP A 163 10.51 5.84 20.95
C ASP A 163 10.71 4.79 22.04
N TYR A 164 9.75 3.86 22.17
CA TYR A 164 9.83 2.76 23.12
C TYR A 164 10.97 1.79 22.76
N SER A 165 11.14 1.49 21.48
CA SER A 165 12.26 0.70 20.98
C SER A 165 13.62 1.36 21.28
N VAL A 166 13.75 2.68 21.05
CA VAL A 166 14.96 3.43 21.43
C VAL A 166 15.20 3.39 22.94
N LYS A 167 14.15 3.55 23.76
CA LYS A 167 14.21 3.46 25.23
C LYS A 167 14.73 2.09 25.70
N ILE A 168 14.20 0.99 25.13
CA ILE A 168 14.68 -0.36 25.43
C ILE A 168 16.16 -0.50 25.08
N PHE A 169 16.55 -0.15 23.84
CA PHE A 169 17.92 -0.33 23.38
C PHE A 169 18.92 0.57 24.11
N THR A 170 18.51 1.76 24.55
CA THR A 170 19.38 2.69 25.28
C THR A 170 19.89 2.05 26.57
N GLY A 171 19.05 1.27 27.25
CA GLY A 171 19.45 0.52 28.45
C GLY A 171 20.45 -0.61 28.21
N VAL A 172 20.69 -0.99 26.95
CA VAL A 172 21.55 -2.13 26.56
C VAL A 172 22.82 -1.67 25.84
N VAL A 173 22.71 -0.73 24.90
CA VAL A 173 23.80 -0.37 23.96
C VAL A 173 24.19 1.11 23.98
N GLY A 174 23.56 1.93 24.83
CA GLY A 174 23.74 3.38 24.83
C GLY A 174 22.94 4.11 23.74
N ALA A 175 22.78 5.43 23.88
CA ALA A 175 21.78 6.20 23.11
C ALA A 175 22.04 6.25 21.60
N GLU A 176 23.29 6.46 21.17
CA GLU A 176 23.65 6.58 19.75
C GLU A 176 23.42 5.25 19.01
N ARG A 177 23.90 4.14 19.59
CA ARG A 177 23.71 2.81 19.01
C ARG A 177 22.26 2.33 19.10
N ALA A 178 21.51 2.78 20.10
CA ALA A 178 20.09 2.48 20.24
C ALA A 178 19.25 3.07 19.12
N GLN A 179 19.55 4.30 18.69
CA GLN A 179 18.90 4.91 17.52
C GLN A 179 19.19 4.11 16.25
N GLU A 180 20.47 3.78 15.99
CA GLU A 180 20.83 2.98 14.82
C GLU A 180 20.17 1.58 14.82
N LEU A 181 20.06 0.95 16.00
CA LEU A 181 19.36 -0.33 16.15
C LEU A 181 17.86 -0.20 15.95
N ALA A 182 17.23 0.82 16.55
CA ALA A 182 15.82 1.12 16.35
C ALA A 182 15.54 1.37 14.86
N GLU A 183 16.43 2.07 14.14
CA GLU A 183 16.33 2.34 12.71
C GLU A 183 16.59 1.12 11.81
N SER A 184 17.50 0.24 12.21
CA SER A 184 17.87 -0.95 11.43
C SER A 184 16.93 -2.13 11.62
N ASN A 185 16.39 -2.35 12.83
CA ASN A 185 15.37 -3.37 13.12
C ASN A 185 14.06 -3.07 12.37
N THR A 186 13.74 -1.78 12.35
CA THR A 186 12.82 -1.04 11.46
C THR A 186 12.99 -1.44 9.98
N SER A 187 14.21 -1.62 9.47
CA SER A 187 14.46 -1.98 8.05
C SER A 187 14.45 -3.49 7.75
N ALA A 188 14.71 -4.36 8.73
CA ALA A 188 14.90 -5.79 8.52
C ALA A 188 13.56 -6.53 8.30
N LEU A 189 12.50 -6.13 9.02
CA LEU A 189 11.16 -6.73 8.93
C LEU A 189 10.40 -6.35 7.65
N VAL A 190 10.75 -5.22 7.02
CA VAL A 190 10.04 -4.72 5.82
C VAL A 190 10.60 -5.30 4.51
N LYS A 191 11.82 -5.88 4.54
CA LYS A 191 12.55 -6.34 3.34
C LYS A 191 11.86 -7.46 2.56
N GLU A 192 11.08 -8.33 3.22
CA GLU A 192 10.52 -9.51 2.56
C GLU A 192 9.21 -9.25 1.80
N TRP A 193 8.48 -8.17 2.12
CA TRP A 193 7.08 -8.02 1.66
C TRP A 193 6.80 -6.76 0.83
N TYR A 194 7.63 -5.71 0.93
CA TYR A 194 7.37 -4.39 0.31
C TYR A 194 8.36 -3.97 -0.80
N GLY A 195 9.09 -4.93 -1.38
CA GLY A 195 9.97 -4.71 -2.54
C GLY A 195 11.31 -4.03 -2.20
N ALA A 196 12.28 -4.19 -3.09
CA ALA A 196 13.71 -3.94 -2.86
C ALA A 196 14.11 -2.46 -2.65
N SER A 197 13.17 -1.50 -2.63
CA SER A 197 13.51 -0.10 -2.37
C SER A 197 13.55 0.16 -0.86
N GLY A 198 14.74 0.00 -0.28
CA GLY A 198 15.04 0.22 1.15
C GLY A 198 14.77 1.64 1.69
N VAL A 199 14.00 2.47 0.99
CA VAL A 199 13.54 3.79 1.41
C VAL A 199 12.10 3.75 1.92
N ALA A 200 11.21 2.91 1.37
CA ALA A 200 9.89 2.69 1.96
C ALA A 200 9.99 1.91 3.29
N ALA A 201 10.98 1.02 3.39
CA ALA A 201 11.28 0.25 4.60
C ALA A 201 11.73 1.10 5.80
N ARG A 202 12.20 2.33 5.57
CA ARG A 202 12.60 3.27 6.65
C ARG A 202 11.52 4.30 6.97
N ASP A 203 10.48 4.39 6.15
CA ASP A 203 9.40 5.35 6.38
C ASP A 203 8.47 4.76 7.43
N ILE A 204 8.67 5.20 8.67
CA ILE A 204 7.81 4.86 9.80
C ILE A 204 6.33 5.07 9.46
N ASN A 205 5.99 6.04 8.59
CA ASN A 205 4.61 6.37 8.25
C ASN A 205 3.93 5.34 7.32
N ASN A 206 4.69 4.43 6.71
CA ASN A 206 4.14 3.44 5.77
C ASN A 206 4.14 2.02 6.36
N ARG A 207 4.33 1.92 7.68
CA ARG A 207 4.34 0.72 8.52
C ARG A 207 3.03 -0.05 8.61
N PRO A 208 2.80 -1.27 8.07
CA PRO A 208 1.74 -2.11 8.59
C PRO A 208 1.93 -2.34 10.10
N LEU A 209 0.90 -2.16 10.91
CA LEU A 209 1.03 -2.37 12.37
C LEU A 209 1.26 -3.85 12.68
N SER A 210 0.73 -4.75 11.85
CA SER A 210 1.02 -6.18 11.86
C SER A 210 2.49 -6.54 11.67
N MET A 211 3.33 -5.62 11.18
CA MET A 211 4.77 -5.81 11.08
C MET A 211 5.56 -5.26 12.27
N LEU A 212 4.92 -4.49 13.15
CA LEU A 212 5.55 -3.92 14.35
C LEU A 212 5.33 -4.80 15.58
N GLN A 213 4.79 -6.00 15.42
CA GLN A 213 4.37 -6.86 16.53
C GLN A 213 5.51 -7.20 17.50
N GLY A 214 5.20 -7.18 18.79
CA GLY A 214 6.09 -7.60 19.86
C GLY A 214 5.98 -6.74 21.12
N PRO A 215 6.86 -6.99 22.12
CA PRO A 215 6.82 -6.31 23.41
C PRO A 215 6.94 -4.78 23.32
N SER A 216 7.63 -4.24 22.30
CA SER A 216 7.76 -2.79 22.11
C SER A 216 6.43 -2.14 21.74
N LEU A 217 5.67 -2.74 20.82
CA LEU A 217 4.37 -2.24 20.38
C LEU A 217 3.31 -2.36 21.47
N GLU A 218 3.28 -3.49 22.19
CA GLU A 218 2.38 -3.67 23.35
C GLU A 218 2.67 -2.65 24.45
N GLY A 219 3.95 -2.47 24.81
CA GLY A 219 4.36 -1.47 25.79
C GLY A 219 4.03 -0.04 25.35
N ALA A 220 4.31 0.31 24.10
CA ALA A 220 4.05 1.64 23.54
C ALA A 220 2.55 1.96 23.52
N THR A 221 1.71 1.02 23.08
CA THR A 221 0.26 1.24 23.02
C THR A 221 -0.41 1.29 24.39
N ALA A 222 0.10 0.52 25.36
CA ALA A 222 -0.33 0.62 26.74
C ALA A 222 0.02 1.99 27.37
N GLU A 223 1.20 2.55 27.07
CA GLU A 223 1.59 3.90 27.54
C GLU A 223 0.74 5.01 26.89
N LEU A 224 0.29 4.83 25.65
CA LEU A 224 -0.53 5.81 24.93
C LEU A 224 -1.97 5.91 25.43
N GLY A 225 -2.57 4.79 25.86
CA GLY A 225 -3.91 4.77 26.43
C GLY A 225 -4.85 3.69 25.87
N PRO A 226 -6.04 3.53 26.50
CA PRO A 226 -6.97 2.46 26.17
C PRO A 226 -7.53 2.54 24.75
N GLU A 227 -7.72 3.74 24.19
CA GLU A 227 -8.21 3.94 22.82
C GLU A 227 -7.21 3.42 21.76
N TYR A 228 -5.91 3.57 22.00
CA TYR A 228 -4.86 3.04 21.12
C TYR A 228 -4.77 1.53 21.20
N THR A 229 -4.90 0.98 22.39
CA THR A 229 -4.95 -0.47 22.62
C THR A 229 -6.17 -1.08 21.93
N ALA A 230 -7.34 -0.45 22.05
CA ALA A 230 -8.57 -0.90 21.40
C ALA A 230 -8.46 -0.86 19.87
N TYR A 231 -7.91 0.23 19.32
CA TYR A 231 -7.66 0.35 17.88
C TYR A 231 -6.68 -0.73 17.39
N LEU A 232 -5.52 -0.87 18.06
CA LEU A 232 -4.52 -1.86 17.68
C LEU A 232 -5.08 -3.28 17.70
N THR A 233 -5.81 -3.63 18.76
CA THR A 233 -6.44 -4.96 18.91
C THR A 233 -7.40 -5.23 17.75
N ARG A 234 -8.29 -4.28 17.44
CA ARG A 234 -9.22 -4.39 16.30
C ARG A 234 -8.49 -4.61 14.99
N GLU A 235 -7.45 -3.81 14.74
CA GLU A 235 -6.68 -3.85 13.50
C GLU A 235 -5.96 -5.20 13.32
N LEU A 236 -5.26 -5.67 14.36
CA LEU A 236 -4.49 -6.91 14.34
C LEU A 236 -5.39 -8.15 14.31
N ASP A 237 -6.51 -8.14 15.04
CA ASP A 237 -7.46 -9.24 15.04
C ASP A 237 -8.11 -9.40 13.66
N ALA A 238 -8.56 -8.30 13.07
CA ALA A 238 -9.18 -8.32 11.74
C ALA A 238 -8.16 -8.76 10.68
N PHE A 239 -6.92 -8.25 10.73
CA PHE A 239 -5.85 -8.71 9.86
C PHE A 239 -5.51 -10.19 10.08
N GLY A 240 -5.51 -10.67 11.32
CA GLY A 240 -5.29 -12.07 11.65
C GLY A 240 -6.37 -13.00 11.10
N VAL A 241 -7.64 -12.61 11.20
CA VAL A 241 -8.78 -13.32 10.59
C VAL A 241 -8.62 -13.36 9.07
N PHE A 242 -8.34 -12.20 8.47
CA PHE A 242 -8.10 -12.08 7.03
C PHE A 242 -6.99 -13.01 6.56
N ARG A 243 -5.82 -13.00 7.21
CA ARG A 243 -4.68 -13.84 6.84
C ARG A 243 -4.99 -15.33 6.95
N ARG A 244 -5.75 -15.74 7.98
CA ARG A 244 -6.19 -17.15 8.11
C ARG A 244 -7.12 -17.58 6.99
N GLY A 245 -7.94 -16.68 6.46
CA GLY A 245 -8.84 -16.96 5.33
C GLY A 245 -8.15 -17.04 3.96
N LEU A 246 -6.84 -16.77 3.88
CA LEU A 246 -6.05 -16.88 2.64
C LEU A 246 -5.33 -18.23 2.48
N ASN A 247 -5.23 -19.01 3.55
CA ASN A 247 -4.62 -20.35 3.60
C ASN A 247 -5.70 -21.44 3.46
#